data_AF-A0AAP1V671-F1
#
_entry.id   AF-A0AAP1V671-F1
#
_cell.length_a   1.000
_cell.length_b   1.000
_cell.length_c   1.000
_cell.angle_alpha   90.00
_cell.angle_beta   90.00
_cell.angle_gamma   90.00
#
_symmetry.space_group_name_H-M   'P 1'
#
loop_
_entity.id
_entity.type
_entity.pdbx_description
1 polymer ?
#
loop_
_entity_poly.entity_id
_entity_poly.type
_entity_poly.pdbx_seq_one_letter_code
_entity_poly.pdbx_strand_id
1 'polypeptide(L)'
;MVIDDYSALVVGFYVTFDPPSWNGAMMALVSAVSPKVEFCRSLGIDITESQWPAHHLCEVLYADQGEVSSVHKACSLIRDFRVELANAPAYRPDLRSVMERRFGIIPAIWSSLVPGIVEKDSLERGVEHPAYQAALNIRELRRVILRAVLSYNRHPIRGYPTPPEMVEAGHAPSPLDLWTYGLETNGYGRHIDVADFRAKVMQSVKVPIDGYGIRHKGLHYTCSDLSIVERQAMHRGRSKADSTVEICFDSADDSSIDLLGLGTPISRPLIEGERDKFAGLTYRELEIYRDLNSKNVAMAHEAGEPDRAMTAYNIEKIGRDAIAQTKAALKASGVRRPDISHMEEMRQAERSIESRVGATKPQQAQPQASRNVSNGGAKVNDLGMPSRTTREESYDSEGDVSKGTCTDSTLHTCGNARQRIKELREKRARALLDALDE
;
A
#
# COMPACT_ATOMS: atom_id res chain seq x y z
N MET A 1 14.74 -1.51 4.97
CA MET A 1 15.50 -0.42 5.66
C MET A 1 16.92 -0.45 5.14
N VAL A 2 17.58 0.71 5.08
CA VAL A 2 18.95 0.89 4.62
C VAL A 2 19.75 1.48 5.78
N ILE A 3 20.92 0.93 6.04
CA ILE A 3 21.80 1.31 7.15
C ILE A 3 23.20 1.49 6.57
N ASP A 4 23.87 2.58 6.95
CA ASP A 4 25.27 2.80 6.63
C ASP A 4 26.17 1.86 7.46
N ASP A 5 27.17 1.23 6.85
CA ASP A 5 28.00 0.25 7.56
C ASP A 5 28.95 0.91 8.59
N TYR A 6 29.52 2.05 8.23
CA TYR A 6 30.54 2.74 9.02
C TYR A 6 29.95 3.39 10.29
N SER A 7 28.99 4.28 10.09
CA SER A 7 28.34 5.06 11.16
C SER A 7 27.18 4.32 11.81
N ALA A 8 26.65 3.30 11.13
CA ALA A 8 25.40 2.65 11.47
C ALA A 8 24.17 3.54 11.49
N LEU A 9 24.24 4.70 10.85
CA LEU A 9 23.09 5.56 10.67
C LEU A 9 22.03 4.83 9.84
N VAL A 10 20.78 4.85 10.31
CA VAL A 10 19.67 4.47 9.44
C VAL A 10 19.48 5.59 8.44
N VAL A 11 19.84 5.33 7.19
CA VAL A 11 19.83 6.33 6.11
C VAL A 11 18.50 6.37 5.37
N GLY A 12 17.70 5.30 5.39
CA GLY A 12 16.38 5.28 4.77
C GLY A 12 15.56 4.05 5.15
N PHE A 13 14.24 4.14 5.00
CA PHE A 13 13.36 3.00 5.22
C PHE A 13 12.11 3.10 4.34
N TYR A 14 11.46 1.96 4.13
CA TYR A 14 10.23 1.87 3.37
C TYR A 14 9.33 0.82 4.00
N VAL A 15 8.04 1.13 4.11
CA VAL A 15 7.02 0.29 4.75
C VAL A 15 5.85 0.15 3.80
N THR A 16 5.57 -1.09 3.41
CA THR A 16 4.49 -1.48 2.50
C THR A 16 3.80 -2.75 3.04
N PHE A 17 2.65 -3.08 2.48
CA PHE A 17 1.97 -4.35 2.69
C PHE A 17 2.50 -5.48 1.80
N ASP A 18 3.33 -5.17 0.81
CA ASP A 18 3.96 -6.19 -0.02
C ASP A 18 4.93 -7.05 0.80
N PRO A 19 5.08 -8.34 0.44
CA PRO A 19 6.15 -9.15 1.01
C PRO A 19 7.52 -8.54 0.70
N PRO A 20 8.56 -8.94 1.46
CA PRO A 20 9.94 -8.60 1.13
C PRO A 20 10.23 -8.82 -0.36
N SER A 21 10.81 -7.81 -0.99
CA SER A 21 11.00 -7.81 -2.44
C SER A 21 12.08 -6.81 -2.85
N TRP A 22 12.65 -7.04 -4.04
CA TRP A 22 13.57 -6.10 -4.67
C TRP A 22 12.95 -4.69 -4.79
N ASN A 23 11.67 -4.59 -5.19
CA ASN A 23 10.99 -3.30 -5.32
C ASN A 23 10.92 -2.56 -3.97
N GLY A 24 10.60 -3.25 -2.87
CA GLY A 24 10.62 -2.67 -1.53
C GLY A 24 12.02 -2.20 -1.10
N ALA A 25 13.06 -2.96 -1.44
CA ALA A 25 14.45 -2.56 -1.18
C ALA A 25 14.85 -1.32 -1.97
N MET A 26 14.45 -1.26 -3.25
CA MET A 26 14.65 -0.12 -4.14
C MET A 26 13.94 1.14 -3.64
N MET A 27 12.70 1.04 -3.18
CA MET A 27 11.99 2.15 -2.56
C MET A 27 12.62 2.60 -1.24
N ALA A 28 13.20 1.67 -0.46
CA ALA A 28 14.00 2.03 0.72
C ALA A 28 15.27 2.79 0.34
N LEU A 29 15.89 2.46 -0.79
CA LEU A 29 17.05 3.19 -1.33
C LEU A 29 16.65 4.57 -1.88
N VAL A 30 15.49 4.70 -2.54
CA VAL A 30 14.90 5.99 -2.91
C VAL A 30 14.72 6.86 -1.66
N SER A 31 14.15 6.29 -0.58
CA SER A 31 14.06 6.99 0.71
C SER A 31 15.43 7.41 1.23
N ALA A 32 16.47 6.57 1.06
CA ALA A 32 17.83 6.86 1.51
C ALA A 32 18.47 8.06 0.80
N VAL A 33 18.26 8.21 -0.51
CA VAL A 33 18.78 9.35 -1.30
C VAL A 33 17.88 10.58 -1.25
N SER A 34 16.65 10.46 -0.75
CA SER A 34 15.71 11.57 -0.66
C SER A 34 16.07 12.57 0.46
N PRO A 35 15.83 13.89 0.26
CA PRO A 35 15.93 14.89 1.32
C PRO A 35 15.04 14.54 2.52
N LYS A 36 15.64 14.45 3.70
CA LYS A 36 14.94 13.94 4.90
C LYS A 36 13.94 14.93 5.46
N VAL A 37 14.21 16.23 5.34
CA VAL A 37 13.29 17.29 5.79
C VAL A 37 11.93 17.18 5.09
N GLU A 38 11.91 17.02 3.76
CA GLU A 38 10.66 16.88 3.00
C GLU A 38 9.98 15.54 3.26
N PHE A 39 10.76 14.45 3.33
CA PHE A 39 10.24 13.13 3.64
C PHE A 39 9.55 13.11 5.03
N CYS A 40 10.18 13.66 6.07
CA CYS A 40 9.59 13.73 7.40
C CYS A 40 8.35 14.62 7.43
N ARG A 41 8.37 15.75 6.73
CA ARG A 41 7.21 16.66 6.62
C ARG A 41 6.00 15.96 5.99
N SER A 42 6.21 15.09 5.00
CA SER A 42 5.12 14.30 4.40
C SER A 42 4.39 13.38 5.39
N LEU A 43 5.03 13.01 6.51
CA LEU A 43 4.46 12.21 7.59
C LEU A 43 4.01 13.06 8.80
N GLY A 44 4.08 14.39 8.68
CA GLY A 44 3.72 15.35 9.73
C GLY A 44 4.78 15.49 10.84
N ILE A 45 6.06 15.30 10.52
CA ILE A 45 7.18 15.47 11.45
C ILE A 45 8.14 16.50 10.88
N ASP A 46 8.36 17.59 11.61
CA ASP A 46 9.34 18.61 11.24
C ASP A 46 10.71 18.34 11.87
N ILE A 47 11.75 18.35 11.02
CA ILE A 47 13.15 18.20 11.42
C ILE A 47 14.01 19.25 10.70
N THR A 48 15.21 19.49 11.23
CA THR A 48 16.28 20.22 10.53
C THR A 48 17.20 19.25 9.81
N GLU A 49 17.93 19.73 8.81
CA GLU A 49 18.89 18.90 8.05
C GLU A 49 19.93 18.22 8.94
N SER A 50 20.39 18.92 9.99
CA SER A 50 21.33 18.38 10.98
C SER A 50 20.80 17.18 11.77
N GLN A 51 19.48 16.99 11.86
CA GLN A 51 18.89 15.87 12.60
C GLN A 51 18.91 14.57 11.80
N TRP A 52 18.99 14.64 10.47
CA TRP A 52 19.12 13.49 9.60
C TRP A 52 19.72 13.88 8.22
N PRO A 53 21.05 14.07 8.14
CA PRO A 53 21.73 14.63 6.96
C PRO A 53 21.96 13.61 5.83
N ALA A 54 21.38 12.42 5.92
CA ALA A 54 21.62 11.34 4.96
C ALA A 54 20.71 11.50 3.74
N HIS A 55 21.25 11.95 2.60
CA HIS A 55 20.54 12.03 1.33
C HIS A 55 21.49 11.87 0.12
N HIS A 56 22.50 11.00 0.28
CA HIS A 56 23.52 10.73 -0.73
C HIS A 56 23.42 9.28 -1.22
N LEU A 57 23.79 9.06 -2.48
CA LEU A 57 23.87 7.71 -3.06
C LEU A 57 25.15 7.00 -2.60
N CYS A 58 25.00 5.74 -2.18
CA CYS A 58 26.13 4.89 -1.81
C CYS A 58 26.93 4.42 -3.05
N GLU A 59 28.20 4.08 -2.81
CA GLU A 59 29.04 3.47 -3.85
C GLU A 59 28.83 1.96 -3.92
N VAL A 60 28.80 1.30 -2.76
CA VAL A 60 28.60 -0.14 -2.61
C VAL A 60 27.30 -0.38 -1.86
N LEU A 61 26.47 -1.28 -2.39
CA LEU A 61 25.26 -1.76 -1.74
C LEU A 61 25.45 -3.24 -1.36
N TYR A 62 25.38 -3.52 -0.06
CA TYR A 62 25.35 -4.91 0.43
C TYR A 62 23.91 -5.40 0.54
N ALA A 63 23.63 -6.53 -0.09
CA ALA A 63 22.32 -7.18 -0.03
C ALA A 63 22.46 -8.67 0.35
N ASP A 64 21.49 -9.20 1.09
CA ASP A 64 21.47 -10.63 1.43
C ASP A 64 21.03 -11.48 0.21
N GLN A 65 21.56 -12.70 0.13
CA GLN A 65 21.55 -13.59 -1.04
C GLN A 65 20.17 -14.17 -1.43
N GLY A 66 19.09 -13.82 -0.71
CA GLY A 66 17.74 -14.32 -0.97
C GLY A 66 17.06 -13.64 -2.17
N GLU A 67 16.08 -12.78 -1.89
CA GLU A 67 15.18 -12.19 -2.90
C GLU A 67 15.76 -10.95 -3.60
N VAL A 68 16.84 -10.40 -3.04
CA VAL A 68 17.43 -9.11 -3.39
C VAL A 68 18.72 -9.26 -4.22
N SER A 69 19.18 -10.49 -4.49
CA SER A 69 20.48 -10.80 -5.10
C SER A 69 20.44 -11.08 -6.60
N SER A 70 19.27 -10.96 -7.24
CA SER A 70 19.16 -11.17 -8.69
C SER A 70 19.89 -10.04 -9.42
N VAL A 71 21.13 -10.29 -9.85
CA VAL A 71 21.98 -9.38 -10.65
C VAL A 71 21.21 -8.75 -11.83
N HIS A 72 20.28 -9.51 -12.43
CA HIS A 72 19.42 -9.05 -13.53
C HIS A 72 18.46 -7.90 -13.14
N LYS A 73 18.03 -7.84 -11.87
CA LYS A 73 17.16 -6.78 -11.34
C LYS A 73 17.98 -5.54 -10.92
N ALA A 74 19.28 -5.70 -10.66
CA ALA A 74 20.19 -4.62 -10.29
C ALA A 74 20.84 -3.90 -11.48
N CYS A 75 20.55 -4.32 -12.72
CA CYS A 75 21.16 -3.75 -13.93
C CYS A 75 21.04 -2.21 -14.01
N SER A 76 19.90 -1.62 -13.64
CA SER A 76 19.73 -0.16 -13.65
C SER A 76 20.66 0.55 -12.66
N LEU A 77 20.85 -0.02 -11.45
CA LEU A 77 21.75 0.55 -10.45
C LEU A 77 23.21 0.53 -10.91
N ILE A 78 23.65 -0.60 -11.48
CA ILE A 78 25.04 -0.77 -11.92
C ILE A 78 25.30 0.08 -13.17
N ARG A 79 24.41 0.03 -14.17
CA ARG A 79 24.59 0.72 -15.46
C ARG A 79 24.43 2.23 -15.36
N ASP A 80 23.33 2.67 -14.74
CA ASP A 80 22.94 4.09 -14.81
C ASP A 80 23.52 4.89 -13.64
N PHE A 81 23.69 4.25 -12.47
CA PHE A 81 24.16 4.92 -11.25
C PHE A 81 25.55 4.47 -10.79
N ARG A 82 26.15 3.43 -11.41
CA ARG A 82 27.46 2.87 -11.00
C ARG A 82 27.50 2.50 -9.52
N VAL A 83 26.40 1.95 -8.99
CA VAL A 83 26.38 1.37 -7.65
C VAL A 83 26.84 -0.08 -7.77
N GLU A 84 27.88 -0.44 -7.03
CA GLU A 84 28.34 -1.82 -6.97
C GLU A 84 27.42 -2.63 -6.06
N LEU A 85 26.86 -3.72 -6.58
CA LEU A 85 26.13 -4.68 -5.76
C LEU A 85 27.13 -5.72 -5.26
N ALA A 86 27.50 -5.61 -4.00
CA ALA A 86 28.35 -6.59 -3.34
C ALA A 86 27.47 -7.54 -2.53
N ASN A 87 27.75 -8.84 -2.66
CA ASN A 87 27.30 -9.76 -1.64
C ASN A 87 28.20 -9.57 -0.42
N ALA A 88 27.64 -9.71 0.79
CA ALA A 88 28.47 -9.78 1.99
C ALA A 88 29.58 -10.83 1.73
N PRO A 89 30.87 -10.46 1.81
CA PRO A 89 31.93 -11.37 1.44
C PRO A 89 31.81 -12.65 2.27
N ALA A 90 31.96 -13.81 1.61
CA ALA A 90 32.12 -15.08 2.32
C ALA A 90 33.21 -14.86 3.38
N TYR A 91 32.96 -15.32 4.62
CA TYR A 91 33.82 -15.11 5.80
C TYR A 91 33.73 -13.77 6.56
N ARG A 92 32.73 -12.91 6.30
CA ARG A 92 32.38 -11.78 7.20
C ARG A 92 30.97 -11.93 7.81
N PRO A 93 30.70 -13.00 8.60
CA PRO A 93 29.43 -13.17 9.31
C PRO A 93 29.14 -12.02 10.29
N ASP A 94 30.19 -11.31 10.73
CA ASP A 94 30.12 -10.16 11.62
C ASP A 94 29.23 -9.04 11.03
N LEU A 95 29.35 -8.75 9.72
CA LEU A 95 28.55 -7.72 9.06
C LEU A 95 27.05 -8.08 9.06
N ARG A 96 26.74 -9.34 8.80
CA ARG A 96 25.38 -9.86 8.85
C ARG A 96 24.80 -9.78 10.27
N SER A 97 25.55 -10.26 11.27
CA SER A 97 25.10 -10.25 12.67
C SER A 97 24.92 -8.83 13.23
N VAL A 98 25.76 -7.87 12.80
CA VAL A 98 25.61 -6.45 13.15
C VAL A 98 24.35 -5.87 12.50
N MET A 99 24.11 -6.14 11.22
CA MET A 99 22.88 -5.69 10.55
C MET A 99 21.64 -6.30 11.22
N GLU A 100 21.57 -7.62 11.39
CA GLU A 100 20.44 -8.31 12.02
C GLU A 100 20.14 -7.74 13.43
N ARG A 101 21.18 -7.52 14.24
CA ARG A 101 21.03 -6.88 15.56
C ARG A 101 20.46 -5.47 15.43
N ARG A 102 20.97 -4.64 14.51
CA ARG A 102 20.48 -3.26 14.31
C ARG A 102 19.04 -3.22 13.80
N PHE A 103 18.69 -4.14 12.89
CA PHE A 103 17.32 -4.32 12.43
C PHE A 103 16.36 -4.66 13.58
N GLY A 104 16.79 -5.45 14.56
CA GLY A 104 16.00 -5.76 15.77
C GLY A 104 15.85 -4.59 16.75
N ILE A 105 16.79 -3.63 16.78
CA ILE A 105 16.73 -2.49 17.71
C ILE A 105 15.56 -1.57 17.38
N ILE A 106 15.29 -1.28 16.10
CA ILE A 106 14.26 -0.32 15.72
C ILE A 106 12.87 -0.76 16.21
N PRO A 107 12.39 -1.99 15.93
CA PRO A 107 11.15 -2.52 16.52
C PRO A 107 11.13 -2.47 18.04
N ALA A 108 12.25 -2.80 18.70
CA ALA A 108 12.33 -2.82 20.16
C ALA A 108 12.14 -1.44 20.82
N ILE A 109 12.32 -0.34 20.08
CA ILE A 109 12.09 1.03 20.59
C ILE A 109 10.59 1.32 20.75
N TRP A 110 9.75 0.82 19.85
CA TRP A 110 8.33 1.19 19.78
C TRP A 110 7.35 0.06 20.07
N SER A 111 7.77 -1.20 19.99
CA SER A 111 6.87 -2.35 20.14
C SER A 111 6.10 -2.33 21.46
N SER A 112 6.74 -2.00 22.58
CA SER A 112 6.06 -1.98 23.87
C SER A 112 5.18 -0.74 24.12
N LEU A 113 5.25 0.25 23.22
CA LEU A 113 4.52 1.52 23.32
C LEU A 113 3.25 1.53 22.48
N VAL A 114 3.07 0.53 21.61
CA VAL A 114 2.02 0.47 20.60
C VAL A 114 1.13 -0.75 20.86
N PRO A 115 -0.21 -0.63 20.75
CA PRO A 115 -1.11 -1.76 20.92
C PRO A 115 -1.06 -2.74 19.73
N GLY A 116 -1.49 -3.98 19.95
CA GLY A 116 -1.67 -4.97 18.88
C GLY A 116 -0.37 -5.58 18.33
N ILE A 117 0.73 -5.51 19.08
CA ILE A 117 1.98 -6.20 18.73
C ILE A 117 1.82 -7.71 18.92
N VAL A 118 2.34 -8.47 17.95
CA VAL A 118 2.46 -9.92 18.04
C VAL A 118 3.81 -10.25 18.69
N GLU A 119 3.77 -10.68 19.94
CA GLU A 119 4.92 -11.29 20.62
C GLU A 119 4.86 -12.82 20.51
N LYS A 120 5.94 -13.52 20.87
CA LYS A 120 6.04 -15.00 20.76
C LYS A 120 4.88 -15.71 21.48
N ASP A 121 4.47 -15.17 22.61
CA ASP A 121 3.47 -15.78 23.49
C ASP A 121 2.04 -15.30 23.15
N SER A 122 1.89 -14.37 22.20
CA SER A 122 0.61 -13.75 21.85
C SER A 122 -0.37 -14.67 21.12
N LEU A 123 0.08 -15.84 20.68
CA LEU A 123 -0.74 -16.86 20.03
C LEU A 123 -0.97 -18.08 20.93
N GLU A 124 -0.55 -18.01 22.19
CA GLU A 124 -0.79 -19.08 23.16
C GLU A 124 -2.25 -19.15 23.58
N ARG A 125 -2.70 -20.36 23.93
CA ARG A 125 -4.09 -20.62 24.30
C ARG A 125 -4.42 -19.92 25.61
N GLY A 126 -5.38 -19.00 25.58
CA GLY A 126 -5.83 -18.23 26.74
C GLY A 126 -5.33 -16.80 26.77
N VAL A 127 -4.42 -16.43 25.87
CA VAL A 127 -4.02 -15.03 25.63
C VAL A 127 -4.98 -14.40 24.62
N GLU A 128 -5.31 -13.13 24.85
CA GLU A 128 -6.15 -12.37 23.91
C GLU A 128 -5.41 -12.18 22.59
N HIS A 129 -6.10 -12.43 21.47
CA HIS A 129 -5.48 -12.31 20.14
C HIS A 129 -5.10 -10.85 19.86
N PRO A 130 -3.85 -10.54 19.46
CA PRO A 130 -3.39 -9.16 19.21
C PRO A 130 -4.21 -8.38 18.18
N ALA A 131 -4.89 -9.07 17.27
CA ALA A 131 -5.72 -8.47 16.24
C ALA A 131 -6.89 -7.67 16.85
N TYR A 132 -7.35 -8.02 18.04
CA TYR A 132 -8.39 -7.25 18.75
C TYR A 132 -7.89 -5.88 19.21
N GLN A 133 -6.58 -5.71 19.34
CA GLN A 133 -5.94 -4.46 19.74
C GLN A 133 -5.30 -3.74 18.54
N ALA A 134 -5.50 -4.21 17.31
CA ALA A 134 -4.96 -3.60 16.10
C ALA A 134 -5.67 -2.26 15.82
N ALA A 135 -5.01 -1.16 16.18
CA ALA A 135 -5.57 0.19 16.09
C ALA A 135 -4.88 1.09 15.05
N LEU A 136 -3.63 0.80 14.69
CA LEU A 136 -2.83 1.68 13.83
C LEU A 136 -3.10 1.46 12.34
N ASN A 137 -3.19 2.54 11.58
CA ASN A 137 -3.09 2.50 10.12
C ASN A 137 -1.62 2.53 9.64
N ILE A 138 -1.38 2.26 8.35
CA ILE A 138 -0.02 2.21 7.79
C ILE A 138 0.72 3.56 7.88
N ARG A 139 0.01 4.68 7.78
CA ARG A 139 0.61 6.03 7.89
C ARG A 139 1.08 6.31 9.31
N GLU A 140 0.28 5.93 10.31
CA GLU A 140 0.64 6.02 11.72
C GLU A 140 1.82 5.11 12.05
N LEU A 141 1.83 3.87 11.55
CA LEU A 141 2.96 2.98 11.71
C LEU A 141 4.25 3.56 11.10
N ARG A 142 4.18 4.14 9.89
CA ARG A 142 5.31 4.87 9.28
C ARG A 142 5.81 6.01 10.18
N ARG A 143 4.90 6.76 10.80
CA ARG A 143 5.24 7.85 11.74
C ARG A 143 5.92 7.32 13.00
N VAL A 144 5.44 6.21 13.56
CA VAL A 144 6.05 5.54 14.72
C VAL A 144 7.47 5.09 14.39
N ILE A 145 7.64 4.40 13.25
CA ILE A 145 8.95 3.93 12.78
C ILE A 145 9.88 5.12 12.53
N LEU A 146 9.39 6.21 11.92
CA LEU A 146 10.18 7.43 11.72
C LEU A 146 10.70 8.00 13.05
N ARG A 147 9.83 8.12 14.07
CA ARG A 147 10.25 8.57 15.40
C ARG A 147 11.29 7.64 16.04
N ALA A 148 11.11 6.33 15.88
CA ALA A 148 12.06 5.34 16.38
C ALA A 148 13.42 5.46 15.68
N VAL A 149 13.45 5.70 14.36
CA VAL A 149 14.67 5.93 13.57
C VAL A 149 15.38 7.21 14.02
N LEU A 150 14.66 8.32 14.15
CA LEU A 150 15.24 9.59 14.63
C LEU A 150 15.80 9.46 16.05
N SER A 151 15.10 8.71 16.92
CA SER A 151 15.59 8.38 18.24
C SER A 151 16.88 7.55 18.14
N TYR A 152 16.85 6.41 17.44
CA TYR A 152 18.01 5.54 17.26
C TYR A 152 19.25 6.28 16.76
N ASN A 153 19.09 7.11 15.72
CA ASN A 153 20.19 7.84 15.10
C ASN A 153 20.91 8.79 16.08
N ARG A 154 20.23 9.28 17.12
CA ARG A 154 20.81 10.18 18.14
C ARG A 154 21.42 9.45 19.34
N HIS A 155 21.09 8.16 19.53
CA HIS A 155 21.51 7.45 20.73
C HIS A 155 22.89 6.82 20.54
N PRO A 156 23.83 6.99 21.49
CA PRO A 156 25.16 6.40 21.42
C PRO A 156 25.13 4.87 21.32
N ILE A 157 25.98 4.32 20.45
CA ILE A 157 26.16 2.88 20.31
C ILE A 157 27.04 2.39 21.47
N ARG A 158 26.48 1.53 22.32
CA ARG A 158 27.22 0.97 23.45
C ARG A 158 28.35 0.05 22.96
N GLY A 159 29.56 0.27 23.48
CA GLY A 159 30.73 -0.56 23.18
C GLY A 159 31.37 -0.26 21.82
N TYR A 160 30.96 0.80 21.12
CA TYR A 160 31.62 1.23 19.89
C TYR A 160 32.93 1.97 20.23
N PRO A 161 34.07 1.62 19.60
CA PRO A 161 35.33 2.33 19.80
C PRO A 161 35.24 3.73 19.20
N THR A 162 35.17 4.75 20.06
CA THR A 162 35.04 6.15 19.61
C THR A 162 36.37 6.65 19.06
N PRO A 163 36.40 7.26 17.86
CA PRO A 163 37.61 7.90 17.33
C PRO A 163 38.19 8.94 18.31
N PRO A 164 39.52 9.03 18.48
CA PRO A 164 40.13 9.99 19.42
C PRO A 164 39.72 11.45 19.16
N GLU A 165 39.63 11.85 17.89
CA GLU A 165 39.23 13.19 17.47
C GLU A 165 37.80 13.54 17.92
N MET A 166 36.87 12.57 17.86
CA MET A 166 35.51 12.77 18.38
C MET A 166 35.50 12.92 19.90
N VAL A 167 36.37 12.16 20.61
CA VAL A 167 36.50 12.27 22.07
C VAL A 167 37.04 13.65 22.46
N GLU A 168 38.05 14.15 21.74
CA GLU A 168 38.61 15.50 21.95
C GLU A 168 37.57 16.60 21.69
N ALA A 169 36.72 16.41 20.68
CA ALA A 169 35.61 17.31 20.37
C ALA A 169 34.40 17.15 21.32
N GLY A 170 34.42 16.19 22.25
CA GLY A 170 33.35 15.96 23.22
C GLY A 170 32.11 15.25 22.65
N HIS A 171 32.24 14.56 21.51
CA HIS A 171 31.16 13.82 20.87
C HIS A 171 31.14 12.35 21.29
N ALA A 172 29.93 11.81 21.44
CA ALA A 172 29.72 10.38 21.70
C ALA A 172 29.59 9.62 20.37
N PRO A 173 29.80 8.29 20.33
CA PRO A 173 29.63 7.49 19.12
C PRO A 173 28.15 7.22 18.85
N SER A 174 27.35 8.27 18.64
CA SER A 174 26.00 8.13 18.11
C SER A 174 26.06 7.93 16.60
N PRO A 175 25.08 7.23 15.97
CA PRO A 175 25.08 7.06 14.53
C PRO A 175 25.12 8.38 13.76
N LEU A 176 24.45 9.41 14.28
CA LEU A 176 24.46 10.76 13.72
C LEU A 176 25.85 11.41 13.83
N ASP A 177 26.49 11.36 15.00
CA ASP A 177 27.81 11.97 15.22
C ASP A 177 28.91 11.23 14.44
N LEU A 178 28.83 9.90 14.35
CA LEU A 178 29.73 9.08 13.54
C LEU A 178 29.57 9.40 12.05
N TRP A 179 28.33 9.63 11.60
CA TRP A 179 28.08 10.03 10.22
C TRP A 179 28.66 11.41 9.92
N THR A 180 28.44 12.40 10.79
CA THR A 180 29.01 13.75 10.59
C THR A 180 30.54 13.73 10.59
N TYR A 181 31.14 12.99 11.52
CA TYR A 181 32.60 12.78 11.54
C TYR A 181 33.09 12.07 10.27
N GLY A 182 32.35 11.05 9.81
CA GLY A 182 32.64 10.33 8.57
C GLY A 182 32.58 11.23 7.34
N LEU A 183 31.64 12.17 7.28
CA LEU A 183 31.54 13.15 6.20
C LEU A 183 32.72 14.13 6.20
N GLU A 184 33.18 14.56 7.37
CA GLU A 184 34.34 15.46 7.51
C GLU A 184 35.63 14.77 7.10
N THR A 185 35.77 13.48 7.41
CA THR A 185 36.99 12.71 7.16
C THR A 185 37.05 12.13 5.73
N ASN A 186 35.97 11.51 5.28
CA ASN A 186 35.91 10.73 4.04
C ASN A 186 35.21 11.48 2.89
N GLY A 187 34.55 12.60 3.18
CA GLY A 187 33.78 13.39 2.21
C GLY A 187 32.34 12.89 2.02
N TYR A 188 31.66 13.49 1.06
CA TYR A 188 30.25 13.24 0.76
C TYR A 188 30.09 12.16 -0.31
N GLY A 189 29.02 11.38 -0.19
CA GLY A 189 28.56 10.51 -1.28
C GLY A 189 28.07 11.31 -2.48
N ARG A 190 27.69 10.63 -3.56
CA ARG A 190 27.22 11.30 -4.78
C ARG A 190 25.80 11.82 -4.62
N HIS A 191 25.55 13.08 -4.96
CA HIS A 191 24.19 13.58 -5.16
C HIS A 191 23.64 13.14 -6.50
N ILE A 192 22.37 12.76 -6.49
CA ILE A 192 21.62 12.38 -7.68
C ILE A 192 20.25 13.06 -7.64
N ASP A 193 19.66 13.28 -8.81
CA ASP A 193 18.27 13.67 -8.87
C ASP A 193 17.40 12.49 -8.43
N VAL A 194 16.64 12.71 -7.34
CA VAL A 194 15.78 11.71 -6.73
C VAL A 194 14.67 11.28 -7.69
N ALA A 195 14.14 12.20 -8.51
CA ALA A 195 13.08 11.89 -9.45
C ALA A 195 13.59 10.96 -10.57
N ASP A 196 14.75 11.27 -11.16
CA ASP A 196 15.42 10.42 -12.14
C ASP A 196 15.80 9.05 -11.55
N PHE A 197 16.34 9.04 -10.33
CA PHE A 197 16.67 7.81 -9.62
C PHE A 197 15.45 6.92 -9.41
N ARG A 198 14.40 7.50 -8.83
CA ARG A 198 13.15 6.81 -8.54
C ARG A 198 12.58 6.18 -9.81
N ALA A 199 12.56 6.89 -10.93
CA ALA A 199 11.95 6.37 -12.15
C ALA A 199 12.72 5.23 -12.82
N LYS A 200 14.06 5.20 -12.74
CA LYS A 200 14.89 4.13 -13.30
C LYS A 200 14.92 2.86 -12.45
N VAL A 201 14.59 3.01 -11.16
CA VAL A 201 14.71 1.97 -10.14
C VAL A 201 13.35 1.35 -9.77
N MET A 202 12.25 2.10 -9.90
CA MET A 202 10.89 1.60 -9.71
C MET A 202 10.52 0.51 -10.72
N GLN A 203 9.61 -0.37 -10.31
CA GLN A 203 9.08 -1.41 -11.17
C GLN A 203 8.27 -0.81 -12.34
N SER A 204 8.69 -1.13 -13.57
CA SER A 204 7.97 -0.78 -14.78
C SER A 204 6.98 -1.88 -15.20
N VAL A 205 5.75 -1.51 -15.57
CA VAL A 205 4.73 -2.43 -16.09
C VAL A 205 4.05 -1.84 -17.32
N LYS A 206 3.77 -2.70 -18.32
CA LYS A 206 2.96 -2.35 -19.48
C LYS A 206 1.47 -2.39 -19.14
N VAL A 207 0.78 -1.27 -19.33
CA VAL A 207 -0.64 -1.11 -19.02
C VAL A 207 -1.43 -0.64 -20.23
N PRO A 208 -2.70 -1.06 -20.36
CA PRO A 208 -3.56 -0.59 -21.44
C PRO A 208 -4.09 0.82 -21.19
N ILE A 209 -4.25 1.58 -22.27
CA ILE A 209 -5.01 2.83 -22.29
C ILE A 209 -6.44 2.55 -22.74
N ASP A 210 -7.42 3.15 -22.06
CA ASP A 210 -8.83 3.15 -22.46
C ASP A 210 -9.37 4.57 -22.69
N GLY A 211 -10.68 4.68 -22.92
CA GLY A 211 -11.34 5.96 -23.20
C GLY A 211 -11.36 6.96 -22.04
N TYR A 212 -11.11 6.49 -20.80
CA TYR A 212 -11.07 7.32 -19.61
C TYR A 212 -9.64 7.73 -19.27
N GLY A 213 -8.65 6.88 -19.54
CA GLY A 213 -7.24 7.20 -19.36
C GLY A 213 -6.34 5.98 -19.32
N ILE A 214 -5.25 6.06 -18.57
CA ILE A 214 -4.34 4.93 -18.36
C ILE A 214 -4.91 4.08 -17.24
N ARG A 215 -5.14 2.79 -17.52
CA ARG A 215 -5.80 1.90 -16.56
C ARG A 215 -4.79 0.97 -15.90
N HIS A 216 -4.57 1.17 -14.60
CA HIS A 216 -3.70 0.31 -13.80
C HIS A 216 -4.41 -0.11 -12.51
N LYS A 217 -4.40 -1.42 -12.20
CA LYS A 217 -5.09 -2.02 -11.04
C LYS A 217 -6.50 -1.47 -10.84
N GLY A 218 -7.27 -1.35 -11.92
CA GLY A 218 -8.67 -0.89 -11.89
C GLY A 218 -8.90 0.58 -11.52
N LEU A 219 -7.85 1.40 -11.43
CA LEU A 219 -7.92 2.85 -11.35
C LEU A 219 -7.52 3.47 -12.70
N HIS A 220 -8.02 4.67 -12.96
CA HIS A 220 -7.74 5.46 -14.14
C HIS A 220 -6.93 6.69 -13.78
N TYR A 221 -5.83 6.85 -14.51
CA TYR A 221 -4.91 7.97 -14.39
C TYR A 221 -5.06 8.90 -15.57
N THR A 222 -4.87 10.18 -15.29
CA THR A 222 -5.03 11.24 -16.28
C THR A 222 -4.03 11.07 -17.43
N CYS A 223 -4.53 11.22 -18.66
CA CYS A 223 -3.70 11.28 -19.86
C CYS A 223 -4.13 12.53 -20.65
N SER A 224 -3.73 13.70 -20.15
CA SER A 224 -4.15 15.00 -20.71
C SER A 224 -3.59 15.28 -22.09
N ASP A 225 -2.51 14.58 -22.48
CA ASP A 225 -1.70 14.93 -23.65
C ASP A 225 -2.03 14.07 -24.89
N LEU A 226 -2.98 13.14 -24.77
CA LEU A 226 -3.56 12.50 -25.96
C LEU A 226 -4.55 13.47 -26.58
N SER A 227 -4.27 13.88 -27.81
CA SER A 227 -5.18 14.70 -28.62
C SER A 227 -6.58 14.06 -28.68
N ILE A 228 -7.61 14.88 -28.84
CA ILE A 228 -8.99 14.40 -29.05
C ILE A 228 -9.04 13.38 -30.21
N VAL A 229 -8.14 13.54 -31.19
CA VAL A 229 -7.98 12.64 -32.34
C VAL A 229 -7.38 11.30 -31.94
N GLU A 230 -6.37 11.24 -31.08
CA GLU A 230 -5.82 9.98 -30.54
C GLU A 230 -6.82 9.27 -29.62
N ARG A 231 -7.57 10.01 -28.80
CA ARG A 231 -8.69 9.47 -28.00
C ARG A 231 -9.80 8.90 -28.90
N GLN A 232 -10.15 9.59 -29.99
CA GLN A 232 -11.13 9.10 -30.96
C GLN A 232 -10.59 7.94 -31.82
N ALA A 233 -9.30 7.91 -32.13
CA ALA A 233 -8.64 6.83 -32.86
C ALA A 233 -8.54 5.56 -32.00
N MET A 234 -8.31 5.67 -30.70
CA MET A 234 -8.37 4.53 -29.75
C MET A 234 -9.80 3.98 -29.59
N HIS A 235 -10.83 4.83 -29.68
CA HIS A 235 -12.24 4.39 -29.71
C HIS A 235 -12.69 3.78 -31.05
N ARG A 236 -12.07 4.20 -32.17
CA ARG A 236 -12.44 3.76 -33.54
C ARG A 236 -11.51 2.68 -34.11
N GLY A 237 -10.40 2.39 -33.43
CA GLY A 237 -9.41 1.39 -33.83
C GLY A 237 -10.00 -0.02 -33.83
N ARG A 238 -10.14 -0.59 -35.02
CA ARG A 238 -10.70 -1.93 -35.28
C ARG A 238 -9.88 -3.10 -34.70
N SER A 239 -8.79 -2.84 -33.98
CA SER A 239 -8.01 -3.83 -33.24
C SER A 239 -7.81 -3.36 -31.81
N LYS A 240 -8.49 -4.01 -30.87
CA LYS A 240 -8.49 -3.79 -29.41
C LYS A 240 -7.12 -3.98 -28.71
N ALA A 241 -6.02 -4.15 -29.47
CA ALA A 241 -4.85 -4.87 -28.99
C ALA A 241 -3.63 -4.03 -28.56
N ASP A 242 -3.35 -2.83 -29.11
CA ASP A 242 -1.97 -2.30 -29.04
C ASP A 242 -1.74 -0.91 -28.43
N SER A 243 -2.72 -0.24 -27.82
CA SER A 243 -2.43 1.00 -27.06
C SER A 243 -1.99 0.69 -25.64
N THR A 244 -0.81 0.10 -25.49
CA THR A 244 -0.16 -0.09 -24.18
C THR A 244 0.94 0.95 -23.95
N VAL A 245 1.11 1.35 -22.69
CA VAL A 245 2.20 2.24 -22.24
C VAL A 245 2.94 1.62 -21.09
N GLU A 246 4.23 1.93 -20.98
CA GLU A 246 5.04 1.56 -19.83
C GLU A 246 4.89 2.61 -18.73
N ILE A 247 4.61 2.15 -17.52
CA ILE A 247 4.47 2.99 -16.34
C ILE A 247 5.35 2.48 -15.21
N CYS A 248 5.83 3.40 -14.37
CA CYS A 248 6.35 3.11 -13.04
C CYS A 248 5.30 3.45 -12.00
N PHE A 249 5.24 2.67 -10.93
CA PHE A 249 4.31 2.91 -9.83
C PHE A 249 4.92 2.54 -8.47
N ASP A 250 4.41 3.21 -7.44
CA ASP A 250 4.66 2.87 -6.04
C ASP A 250 3.51 2.00 -5.54
N SER A 251 3.81 0.91 -4.83
CA SER A 251 2.77 0.06 -4.26
C SER A 251 2.18 0.59 -2.95
N ALA A 252 2.91 1.50 -2.30
CA ALA A 252 2.52 2.17 -1.07
C ALA A 252 1.68 3.44 -1.29
N ASP A 253 1.49 3.88 -2.53
CA ASP A 253 0.74 5.08 -2.86
C ASP A 253 0.13 5.01 -4.26
N ASP A 254 -1.19 5.03 -4.32
CA ASP A 254 -1.97 4.99 -5.57
C ASP A 254 -2.29 6.39 -6.12
N SER A 255 -1.81 7.46 -5.48
CA SER A 255 -2.16 8.84 -5.84
C SER A 255 -1.71 9.24 -7.26
N SER A 256 -0.58 8.70 -7.71
CA SER A 256 0.02 9.00 -9.01
C SER A 256 0.84 7.84 -9.56
N ILE A 257 0.93 7.78 -10.88
CA ILE A 257 1.84 6.88 -11.61
C ILE A 257 2.75 7.70 -12.51
N ASP A 258 3.95 7.20 -12.77
CA ASP A 258 4.88 7.87 -13.67
C ASP A 258 4.87 7.18 -15.04
N LEU A 259 4.52 7.93 -16.08
CA LEU A 259 4.60 7.44 -17.45
C LEU A 259 6.05 7.44 -17.93
N LEU A 260 6.49 6.29 -18.44
CA LEU A 260 7.78 6.16 -19.10
C LEU A 260 7.60 6.38 -20.61
N GLY A 261 8.05 7.52 -21.12
CA GLY A 261 7.99 7.84 -22.55
C GLY A 261 9.11 8.79 -22.98
N LEU A 262 9.83 8.43 -24.05
CA LEU A 262 10.83 9.23 -24.80
C LEU A 262 11.89 10.02 -23.99
N GLY A 263 12.09 9.73 -22.71
CA GLY A 263 13.11 10.37 -21.88
C GLY A 263 12.65 10.52 -20.44
N THR A 264 12.10 11.68 -20.10
CA THR A 264 11.75 12.04 -18.72
C THR A 264 10.42 11.40 -18.29
N PRO A 265 10.38 10.78 -17.10
CA PRO A 265 9.14 10.28 -16.51
C PRO A 265 8.14 11.43 -16.29
N ILE A 266 6.89 11.23 -16.68
CA ILE A 266 5.84 12.24 -16.47
C ILE A 266 4.85 11.71 -15.46
N SER A 267 4.79 12.36 -14.30
CA SER A 267 3.84 12.00 -13.24
C SER A 267 2.40 12.30 -13.67
N ARG A 268 1.53 11.31 -13.53
CA ARG A 268 0.11 11.37 -13.85
C ARG A 268 -0.72 11.02 -12.63
N PRO A 269 -1.47 11.99 -12.09
CA PRO A 269 -2.35 11.73 -10.97
C PRO A 269 -3.62 10.99 -11.40
N LEU A 270 -4.34 10.44 -10.42
CA LEU A 270 -5.68 9.90 -10.60
C LEU A 270 -6.64 10.92 -11.22
N ILE A 271 -7.60 10.42 -11.99
CA ILE A 271 -8.74 11.22 -12.49
C ILE A 271 -9.55 11.74 -11.31
N GLU A 272 -10.08 12.96 -11.43
CA GLU A 272 -10.79 13.71 -10.39
C GLU A 272 -11.77 12.85 -9.57
N GLY A 273 -12.70 12.13 -10.23
CA GLY A 273 -13.71 11.33 -9.53
C GLY A 273 -13.19 10.10 -8.77
N GLU A 274 -12.01 9.58 -9.12
CA GLU A 274 -11.36 8.49 -8.39
C GLU A 274 -10.38 9.03 -7.33
N ARG A 275 -9.76 10.18 -7.61
CA ARG A 275 -8.86 10.87 -6.67
C ARG A 275 -9.56 11.18 -5.36
N ASP A 276 -10.76 11.73 -5.40
CA ASP A 276 -11.50 12.11 -4.19
C ASP A 276 -11.84 10.90 -3.29
N LYS A 277 -11.89 9.70 -3.86
CA LYS A 277 -12.30 8.47 -3.17
C LYS A 277 -11.12 7.61 -2.73
N PHE A 278 -10.07 7.56 -3.54
CA PHE A 278 -9.02 6.56 -3.42
C PHE A 278 -7.61 7.15 -3.31
N ALA A 279 -7.43 8.47 -3.39
CA ALA A 279 -6.11 9.06 -3.26
C ALA A 279 -5.47 8.77 -1.90
N GLY A 280 -4.21 8.33 -1.94
CA GLY A 280 -3.42 8.05 -0.75
C GLY A 280 -3.73 6.73 -0.04
N LEU A 281 -4.59 5.89 -0.62
CA LEU A 281 -4.67 4.48 -0.28
C LEU A 281 -3.50 3.73 -0.91
N THR A 282 -3.14 2.61 -0.29
CA THR A 282 -2.26 1.60 -0.89
C THR A 282 -3.05 0.66 -1.79
N TYR A 283 -2.40 0.04 -2.78
CA TYR A 283 -3.06 -0.98 -3.60
C TYR A 283 -3.67 -2.12 -2.80
N ARG A 284 -3.07 -2.47 -1.65
CA ARG A 284 -3.62 -3.52 -0.78
C ARG A 284 -4.92 -3.09 -0.11
N GLU A 285 -4.99 -1.85 0.38
CA GLU A 285 -6.22 -1.28 0.92
C GLU A 285 -7.31 -1.17 -0.16
N LEU A 286 -6.93 -0.80 -1.39
CA LEU A 286 -7.84 -0.75 -2.53
C LEU A 286 -8.39 -2.13 -2.90
N GLU A 287 -7.54 -3.16 -2.88
CA GLU A 287 -7.96 -4.55 -3.11
C GLU A 287 -8.95 -5.01 -2.03
N ILE A 288 -8.65 -4.76 -0.76
CA ILE A 288 -9.54 -5.06 0.37
C ILE A 288 -10.89 -4.33 0.21
N TYR A 289 -10.87 -3.05 -0.15
CA TYR A 289 -12.09 -2.26 -0.39
C TYR A 289 -12.95 -2.89 -1.48
N ARG A 290 -12.35 -3.32 -2.61
CA ARG A 290 -13.09 -3.96 -3.70
C ARG A 290 -13.68 -5.29 -3.31
N ASP A 291 -12.92 -6.11 -2.59
CA ASP A 291 -13.38 -7.40 -2.10
C ASP A 291 -14.58 -7.21 -1.15
N LEU A 292 -14.48 -6.28 -0.19
CA LEU A 292 -15.57 -5.95 0.71
C LEU A 292 -16.80 -5.41 -0.03
N ASN A 293 -16.59 -4.49 -0.98
CA ASN A 293 -17.68 -3.93 -1.76
C ASN A 293 -18.38 -5.01 -2.61
N SER A 294 -17.62 -5.92 -3.24
CA SER A 294 -18.20 -7.02 -4.02
C SER A 294 -19.04 -7.95 -3.15
N LYS A 295 -18.58 -8.28 -1.94
CA LYS A 295 -19.33 -9.08 -0.95
C LYS A 295 -20.58 -8.34 -0.48
N ASN A 296 -20.47 -7.06 -0.15
CA ASN A 296 -21.61 -6.24 0.27
C ASN A 296 -22.69 -6.17 -0.80
N VAL A 297 -22.28 -5.98 -2.06
CA VAL A 297 -23.20 -5.99 -3.21
C VAL A 297 -23.84 -7.36 -3.37
N ALA A 298 -23.08 -8.46 -3.28
CA ALA A 298 -23.63 -9.82 -3.35
C ALA A 298 -24.65 -10.10 -2.23
N MET A 299 -24.32 -9.75 -0.98
CA MET A 299 -25.24 -9.89 0.15
C MET A 299 -26.50 -9.04 -0.02
N ALA A 300 -26.38 -7.81 -0.53
CA ALA A 300 -27.52 -6.95 -0.82
C ALA A 300 -28.41 -7.51 -1.95
N HIS A 301 -27.80 -8.17 -2.94
CA HIS A 301 -28.53 -8.86 -4.01
C HIS A 301 -29.34 -10.04 -3.46
N GLU A 302 -28.75 -10.86 -2.60
CA GLU A 302 -29.41 -12.00 -1.96
C GLU A 302 -30.54 -11.55 -1.02
N ALA A 303 -30.29 -10.55 -0.18
CA ALA A 303 -31.31 -9.99 0.72
C ALA A 303 -32.50 -9.36 -0.03
N GLY A 304 -32.27 -8.80 -1.22
CA GLY A 304 -33.30 -8.20 -2.07
C GLY A 304 -34.02 -9.19 -2.99
N GLU A 305 -33.61 -10.45 -3.05
CA GLU A 305 -34.22 -11.47 -3.89
C GLU A 305 -35.72 -11.71 -3.62
N PRO A 306 -36.21 -11.82 -2.37
CA PRO A 306 -37.64 -12.01 -2.12
C PRO A 306 -38.49 -10.83 -2.60
N ASP A 307 -38.01 -9.60 -2.43
CA ASP A 307 -38.70 -8.40 -2.89
C ASP A 307 -38.75 -8.31 -4.42
N ARG A 308 -37.64 -8.67 -5.09
CA ARG A 308 -37.60 -8.78 -6.56
C ARG A 308 -38.53 -9.86 -7.09
N ALA A 309 -38.59 -11.03 -6.43
CA ALA A 309 -39.48 -12.12 -6.80
C ALA A 309 -40.95 -11.73 -6.61
N MET A 310 -41.28 -11.06 -5.49
CA MET A 310 -42.62 -10.53 -5.24
C MET A 310 -43.00 -9.45 -6.25
N THR A 311 -42.09 -8.53 -6.55
CA THR A 311 -42.28 -7.49 -7.57
C THR A 311 -42.52 -8.12 -8.95
N ALA A 312 -41.70 -9.11 -9.34
CA ALA A 312 -41.88 -9.83 -10.59
C ALA A 312 -43.25 -10.56 -10.64
N TYR A 313 -43.63 -11.24 -9.56
CA TYR A 313 -44.94 -11.88 -9.44
C TYR A 313 -46.10 -10.87 -9.57
N ASN A 314 -46.00 -9.73 -8.90
CA ASN A 314 -47.02 -8.68 -8.92
C ASN A 314 -47.16 -8.07 -10.33
N ILE A 315 -46.04 -7.78 -10.99
CA ILE A 315 -46.02 -7.30 -12.39
C ILE A 315 -46.67 -8.33 -13.31
N GLU A 316 -46.32 -9.61 -13.16
CA GLU A 316 -46.88 -10.68 -13.98
C GLU A 316 -48.38 -10.88 -13.72
N LYS A 317 -48.81 -10.76 -12.46
CA LYS A 317 -50.22 -10.82 -12.06
C LYS A 317 -51.02 -9.69 -12.69
N ILE A 318 -50.54 -8.44 -12.62
CA ILE A 318 -51.17 -7.29 -13.27
C ILE A 318 -51.30 -7.54 -14.78
N GLY A 319 -50.23 -8.05 -15.42
CA GLY A 319 -50.27 -8.42 -16.83
C GLY A 319 -51.32 -9.49 -17.15
N ARG A 320 -51.39 -10.56 -16.34
CA ARG A 320 -52.40 -11.63 -16.50
C ARG A 320 -53.82 -11.11 -16.33
N ASP A 321 -54.07 -10.28 -15.32
CA ASP A 321 -55.38 -9.71 -15.04
C ASP A 321 -55.83 -8.76 -16.18
N ALA A 322 -54.92 -7.94 -16.71
CA ALA A 322 -55.19 -7.09 -17.87
C ALA A 322 -55.51 -7.92 -19.14
N ILE A 323 -54.80 -9.02 -19.39
CA ILE A 323 -55.09 -9.95 -20.49
C ILE A 323 -56.46 -10.62 -20.30
N ALA A 324 -56.81 -11.00 -19.07
CA ALA A 324 -58.12 -11.59 -18.78
C ALA A 324 -59.26 -10.58 -19.01
N GLN A 325 -59.10 -9.33 -18.53
CA GLN A 325 -60.06 -8.25 -18.74
C GLN A 325 -60.27 -7.93 -20.23
N THR A 326 -59.19 -7.79 -21.00
CA THR A 326 -59.28 -7.56 -22.46
C THR A 326 -59.96 -8.71 -23.19
N LYS A 327 -59.66 -9.98 -22.84
CA LYS A 327 -60.36 -11.15 -23.39
C LYS A 327 -61.85 -11.16 -23.03
N ALA A 328 -62.21 -10.80 -21.80
CA ALA A 328 -63.60 -10.72 -21.36
C ALA A 328 -64.36 -9.61 -22.11
N ALA A 329 -63.76 -8.42 -22.26
CA ALA A 329 -64.32 -7.31 -23.02
C ALA A 329 -64.51 -7.66 -24.51
N LEU A 330 -63.52 -8.30 -25.13
CA LEU A 330 -63.59 -8.79 -26.51
C LEU A 330 -64.75 -9.80 -26.68
N LYS A 331 -64.88 -10.77 -25.75
CA LYS A 331 -65.98 -11.74 -25.77
C LYS A 331 -67.35 -11.07 -25.62
N ALA A 332 -67.48 -10.06 -24.75
CA ALA A 332 -68.72 -9.31 -24.56
C ALA A 332 -69.11 -8.50 -25.81
N SER A 333 -68.12 -7.98 -26.55
CA SER A 333 -68.33 -7.26 -27.82
C SER A 333 -68.58 -8.17 -29.04
N GLY A 334 -68.48 -9.49 -28.88
CA GLY A 334 -68.65 -10.46 -29.97
C GLY A 334 -67.47 -10.54 -30.96
N VAL A 335 -66.36 -9.85 -30.69
CA VAL A 335 -65.19 -9.78 -31.58
C VAL A 335 -64.05 -10.67 -31.05
N ARG A 336 -63.43 -11.49 -31.91
CA ARG A 336 -62.36 -12.43 -31.51
C ARG A 336 -60.99 -11.77 -31.32
N ARG A 337 -60.72 -10.65 -32.00
CA ARG A 337 -59.46 -9.90 -31.95
C ARG A 337 -59.75 -8.40 -32.09
N PRO A 338 -58.99 -7.51 -31.45
CA PRO A 338 -59.09 -6.08 -31.70
C PRO A 338 -58.85 -5.78 -33.19
N ASP A 339 -59.59 -4.85 -33.76
CA ASP A 339 -59.35 -4.38 -35.12
C ASP A 339 -58.11 -3.50 -35.14
N ILE A 340 -57.16 -3.85 -36.01
CA ILE A 340 -55.82 -3.27 -36.11
C ILE A 340 -55.62 -2.50 -37.42
N SER A 341 -56.64 -2.48 -38.28
CA SER A 341 -56.61 -1.84 -39.60
C SER A 341 -56.29 -0.34 -39.55
N HIS A 342 -56.74 0.35 -38.50
CA HIS A 342 -56.59 1.81 -38.33
C HIS A 342 -55.49 2.23 -37.33
N MET A 343 -54.51 1.37 -37.04
CA MET A 343 -53.45 1.66 -36.05
C MET A 343 -52.61 2.90 -36.37
N GLU A 344 -52.30 3.13 -37.65
CA GLU A 344 -51.47 4.28 -38.06
C GLU A 344 -52.23 5.60 -37.90
N GLU A 345 -53.53 5.60 -38.26
CA GLU A 345 -54.42 6.75 -38.10
C GLU A 345 -54.65 7.06 -36.61
N MET A 346 -54.85 6.05 -35.77
CA MET A 346 -54.95 6.22 -34.31
C MET A 346 -53.64 6.73 -33.69
N ARG A 347 -52.46 6.25 -34.11
CA ARG A 347 -51.17 6.79 -33.64
C ARG A 347 -50.94 8.24 -34.06
N GLN A 348 -51.38 8.62 -35.27
CA GLN A 348 -51.32 10.01 -35.72
C GLN A 348 -52.27 10.90 -34.91
N ALA A 349 -53.47 10.40 -34.58
CA ALA A 349 -54.40 11.09 -33.70
C ALA A 349 -53.84 11.25 -32.27
N GLU A 350 -53.27 10.20 -31.67
CA GLU A 350 -52.60 10.27 -30.36
C GLU A 350 -51.47 11.32 -30.35
N ARG A 351 -50.58 11.30 -31.36
CA ARG A 351 -49.52 12.32 -31.49
C ARG A 351 -50.07 13.74 -31.63
N SER A 352 -51.21 13.90 -32.28
CA SER A 352 -51.89 15.21 -32.42
C SER A 352 -52.58 15.67 -31.14
N ILE A 353 -52.95 14.75 -30.25
CA ILE A 353 -53.50 15.03 -28.93
C ILE A 353 -52.37 15.32 -27.94
N GLU A 354 -51.28 14.53 -27.96
CA GLU A 354 -50.07 14.78 -27.18
C GLU A 354 -49.43 16.14 -27.53
N SER A 355 -49.47 16.56 -28.80
CA SER A 355 -49.01 17.90 -29.19
C SER A 355 -49.93 19.03 -28.70
N ARG A 356 -51.23 18.74 -28.49
CA ARG A 356 -52.21 19.67 -27.90
C ARG A 356 -52.15 19.73 -26.38
N VAL A 357 -51.85 18.61 -25.72
CA VAL A 357 -51.71 18.50 -24.25
C VAL A 357 -50.31 18.89 -23.77
N GLY A 358 -49.29 18.73 -24.62
CA GLY A 358 -47.89 19.11 -24.40
C GLY A 358 -47.62 20.62 -24.29
N ALA A 359 -48.65 21.47 -24.40
CA ALA A 359 -48.54 22.91 -24.13
C ALA A 359 -48.45 23.25 -22.62
N THR A 360 -48.60 22.27 -21.73
CA THR A 360 -48.42 22.44 -20.29
C THR A 360 -47.39 21.44 -19.75
N LYS A 361 -46.11 21.82 -19.76
CA LYS A 361 -45.06 21.17 -18.97
C LYS A 361 -44.90 21.86 -17.62
N PRO A 362 -45.04 21.16 -16.47
CA PRO A 362 -44.29 21.51 -15.28
C PRO A 362 -42.85 20.99 -15.43
N GLN A 363 -41.88 21.85 -15.12
CA GLN A 363 -40.48 21.47 -14.96
C GLN A 363 -40.34 20.41 -13.87
N GLN A 364 -39.62 19.31 -14.11
CA GLN A 364 -38.79 18.66 -13.08
C GLN A 364 -37.81 17.61 -13.64
N ALA A 365 -36.56 17.80 -13.22
CA ALA A 365 -35.45 16.88 -12.93
C ALA A 365 -35.27 15.56 -13.71
N GLN A 366 -34.10 15.44 -14.35
CA GLN A 366 -33.56 14.19 -14.90
C GLN A 366 -33.02 13.28 -13.79
N PRO A 367 -33.45 11.99 -13.73
CA PRO A 367 -32.70 10.94 -13.05
C PRO A 367 -31.72 10.26 -14.03
N GLN A 368 -30.52 9.98 -13.51
CA GLN A 368 -29.42 9.33 -14.20
C GLN A 368 -29.74 7.88 -14.60
N ALA A 369 -29.44 7.52 -15.84
CA ALA A 369 -29.53 6.17 -16.35
C ALA A 369 -28.29 5.34 -15.93
N SER A 370 -28.50 4.37 -15.05
CA SER A 370 -27.59 3.25 -14.79
C SER A 370 -27.59 2.30 -15.99
N ARG A 371 -26.44 2.06 -16.60
CA ARG A 371 -26.25 1.07 -17.68
C ARG A 371 -25.88 -0.30 -17.11
N ASN A 372 -26.59 -1.29 -17.63
CA ASN A 372 -26.40 -2.74 -17.43
C ASN A 372 -24.95 -3.18 -17.64
N VAL A 373 -24.43 -3.98 -16.70
CA VAL A 373 -23.22 -4.79 -16.87
C VAL A 373 -23.64 -6.22 -17.18
N SER A 374 -23.16 -6.72 -18.31
CA SER A 374 -23.30 -8.09 -18.77
C SER A 374 -22.44 -9.05 -17.94
N ASN A 375 -23.08 -10.06 -17.33
CA ASN A 375 -22.43 -11.18 -16.67
C ASN A 375 -21.74 -12.11 -17.68
N GLY A 376 -20.42 -12.22 -17.59
CA GLY A 376 -19.64 -13.29 -18.22
C GLY A 376 -19.01 -14.14 -17.12
N GLY A 377 -19.65 -15.26 -16.78
CA GLY A 377 -19.13 -16.22 -15.81
C GLY A 377 -18.03 -17.10 -16.41
N ALA A 378 -16.89 -17.18 -15.75
CA ALA A 378 -15.85 -18.17 -16.01
C ALA A 378 -15.58 -18.95 -14.71
N LYS A 379 -15.82 -20.27 -14.77
CA LYS A 379 -15.43 -21.24 -13.74
C LYS A 379 -13.92 -21.42 -13.74
N VAL A 380 -13.28 -21.39 -12.58
CA VAL A 380 -11.94 -21.99 -12.38
C VAL A 380 -11.95 -22.80 -11.09
N ASN A 381 -11.41 -24.01 -11.23
CA ASN A 381 -11.38 -25.09 -10.25
C ASN A 381 -10.42 -24.81 -9.10
N ASP A 382 -10.83 -25.30 -7.94
CA ASP A 382 -10.11 -25.34 -6.68
C ASP A 382 -9.15 -26.54 -6.64
N LEU A 383 -7.87 -26.30 -6.35
CA LEU A 383 -6.86 -27.33 -6.06
C LEU A 383 -5.97 -26.80 -4.93
N GLY A 384 -6.22 -27.29 -3.72
CA GLY A 384 -5.36 -27.06 -2.56
C GLY A 384 -4.06 -27.88 -2.60
N MET A 385 -3.07 -27.43 -1.83
CA MET A 385 -1.91 -28.19 -1.32
C MET A 385 -1.03 -27.25 -0.43
N PRO A 386 -0.05 -27.73 0.38
CA PRO A 386 -0.21 -27.89 1.83
C PRO A 386 0.69 -26.96 2.66
N SER A 387 0.40 -26.89 3.96
CA SER A 387 1.19 -26.20 4.98
C SER A 387 2.56 -26.87 5.21
N ARG A 388 3.64 -26.08 5.13
CA ARG A 388 5.00 -26.51 5.47
C ARG A 388 5.46 -25.76 6.73
N THR A 389 5.67 -26.52 7.80
CA THR A 389 6.22 -26.05 9.08
C THR A 389 7.69 -25.66 8.90
N THR A 390 8.03 -24.45 9.33
CA THR A 390 9.41 -24.03 9.57
C THR A 390 9.59 -23.80 11.08
N ARG A 391 10.72 -24.27 11.58
CA ARG A 391 11.09 -24.28 13.00
C ARG A 391 11.86 -22.98 13.25
N GLU A 392 11.25 -22.05 13.98
CA GLU A 392 11.89 -20.76 14.29
C GLU A 392 12.54 -20.81 15.68
N GLU A 393 13.84 -20.53 15.72
CA GLU A 393 14.62 -20.41 16.94
C GLU A 393 14.47 -19.01 17.53
N SER A 394 14.42 -18.97 18.86
CA SER A 394 14.04 -17.80 19.64
C SER A 394 15.29 -17.18 20.28
N TYR A 395 15.62 -15.93 19.90
CA TYR A 395 16.66 -15.12 20.56
C TYR A 395 16.06 -14.19 21.63
N ASP A 396 16.85 -13.86 22.66
CA ASP A 396 16.50 -12.89 23.70
C ASP A 396 17.04 -11.47 23.39
N SER A 397 16.73 -10.50 24.26
CA SER A 397 17.05 -9.07 24.06
C SER A 397 18.54 -8.72 24.11
N GLU A 398 19.41 -9.70 24.34
CA GLU A 398 20.85 -9.53 24.51
C GLU A 398 21.66 -10.40 23.51
N GLY A 399 21.02 -11.42 22.92
CA GLY A 399 21.53 -12.17 21.77
C GLY A 399 22.27 -13.45 22.13
N ASP A 400 21.94 -14.10 23.25
CA ASP A 400 22.48 -15.40 23.60
C ASP A 400 21.53 -16.56 23.24
N VAL A 401 22.12 -17.67 22.79
CA VAL A 401 21.40 -18.94 22.59
C VAL A 401 21.27 -19.63 23.93
N SER A 402 20.06 -19.74 24.47
CA SER A 402 19.80 -20.56 25.66
C SER A 402 19.97 -22.05 25.32
N LYS A 403 21.18 -22.58 25.46
CA LYS A 403 21.39 -24.03 25.53
C LYS A 403 20.89 -24.50 26.90
N GLY A 404 19.73 -25.13 26.90
CA GLY A 404 19.25 -25.87 28.08
C GLY A 404 20.19 -27.03 28.39
N THR A 405 20.94 -26.92 29.47
CA THR A 405 21.50 -28.07 30.18
C THR A 405 20.84 -28.14 31.55
N CYS A 406 19.96 -29.13 31.73
CA CYS A 406 19.50 -29.58 33.04
C CYS A 406 20.70 -30.09 33.85
N THR A 407 20.93 -29.49 35.01
CA THR A 407 21.44 -30.22 36.18
C THR A 407 20.83 -29.62 37.44
N ASP A 408 20.14 -30.46 38.20
CA ASP A 408 19.66 -30.21 39.56
C ASP A 408 20.81 -29.78 40.49
N SER A 409 20.58 -28.77 41.32
CA SER A 409 20.81 -28.83 42.78
C SER A 409 20.53 -27.50 43.51
N THR A 410 19.63 -27.60 44.49
CA THR A 410 19.59 -26.89 45.80
C THR A 410 19.57 -25.35 45.88
N LEU A 411 18.36 -24.84 46.17
CA LEU A 411 17.98 -23.77 47.12
C LEU A 411 19.10 -22.90 47.73
N HIS A 412 19.01 -21.58 47.50
CA HIS A 412 19.00 -20.58 48.58
C HIS A 412 18.31 -19.28 48.13
N THR A 413 17.38 -18.83 48.96
CA THR A 413 16.60 -17.59 48.89
C THR A 413 17.47 -16.36 49.12
N CYS A 414 17.38 -15.34 48.26
CA CYS A 414 17.51 -13.94 48.66
C CYS A 414 16.87 -13.03 47.59
N GLY A 415 15.88 -12.25 48.00
CA GLY A 415 15.16 -11.33 47.13
C GLY A 415 15.98 -10.10 46.76
N ASN A 416 15.94 -9.74 45.48
CA ASN A 416 15.87 -8.35 45.02
C ASN A 416 15.53 -8.35 43.53
N ALA A 417 14.35 -7.81 43.20
CA ALA A 417 13.86 -7.64 41.85
C ALA A 417 14.71 -6.60 41.11
N ARG A 418 15.68 -7.04 40.32
CA ARG A 418 16.23 -6.23 39.22
C ARG A 418 15.18 -6.21 38.11
N GLN A 419 14.33 -5.18 38.10
CA GLN A 419 13.46 -4.90 36.96
C GLN A 419 14.33 -4.82 35.69
N ARG A 420 13.93 -5.52 34.63
CA ARG A 420 14.68 -5.49 33.37
C ARG A 420 14.63 -4.07 32.81
N ILE A 421 15.71 -3.61 32.18
CA ILE A 421 15.81 -2.25 31.61
C ILE A 421 14.64 -1.94 30.66
N LYS A 422 14.10 -2.96 29.98
CA LYS A 422 12.88 -2.90 29.17
C LYS A 422 11.66 -2.43 29.98
N GLU A 423 11.40 -3.04 31.13
CA GLU A 423 10.27 -2.71 32.02
C GLU A 423 10.38 -1.30 32.60
N LEU A 424 11.60 -0.86 32.94
CA LEU A 424 11.83 0.51 33.44
C LEU A 424 11.60 1.57 32.34
N ARG A 425 11.95 1.25 31.09
CA ARG A 425 11.67 2.13 29.94
C ARG A 425 10.19 2.18 29.63
N GLU A 426 9.51 1.04 29.63
CA GLU A 426 8.05 0.95 29.45
C GLU A 426 7.30 1.74 30.51
N LYS A 427 7.67 1.58 31.78
CA LYS A 427 7.04 2.30 32.90
C LYS A 427 7.23 3.82 32.78
N ARG A 428 8.42 4.27 32.36
CA ARG A 428 8.70 5.70 32.14
C ARG A 428 7.96 6.26 30.93
N ALA A 429 7.86 5.51 29.84
CA ALA A 429 7.16 5.95 28.65
C ALA A 429 5.65 6.07 28.90
N ARG A 430 5.04 5.10 29.59
CA ARG A 430 3.63 5.18 29.99
C ARG A 430 3.35 6.37 30.91
N ALA A 431 4.19 6.58 31.93
CA ALA A 431 4.04 7.73 32.82
C ALA A 431 4.15 9.10 32.11
N LEU A 432 4.93 9.19 31.02
CA LEU A 432 5.03 10.41 30.22
C LEU A 432 3.82 10.61 29.30
N LEU A 433 3.21 9.54 28.81
CA LEU A 433 1.97 9.61 28.01
C LEU A 433 0.79 10.02 28.89
N ASP A 434 0.66 9.41 30.07
CA ASP A 434 -0.40 9.74 31.03
C ASP A 434 -0.33 11.21 31.48
N ALA A 435 0.87 11.79 31.58
CA ALA A 435 1.08 13.19 31.95
C ALA A 435 0.88 14.20 30.80
N LEU A 436 0.72 13.73 29.54
CA LEU A 436 0.40 14.58 28.39
C LEU A 436 -1.10 14.61 28.08
N ASP A 437 -1.86 13.66 28.63
CA ASP A 437 -3.32 13.55 28.48
C ASP A 437 -4.08 14.25 29.64
N GLU A 438 -3.39 14.70 30.70
CA GLU A 438 -3.86 15.64 31.75
C GLU A 438 -3.60 17.10 31.38
#